data_AF-F8JHV0-F1
#
_entry.id   AF-F8JHV0-F1
#
_cell.length_a   1.000
_cell.length_b   1.000
_cell.length_c   1.000
_cell.angle_alpha   90.00
_cell.angle_beta   90.00
_cell.angle_gamma   90.00
#
_symmetry.space_group_name_H-M   'P 1'
#
loop_
_entity.id
_entity.type
_entity.pdbx_description
1 polymer ?
#
loop_
_entity_poly.entity_id
_entity_poly.type
_entity_poly.pdbx_seq_one_letter_code
_entity_poly.pdbx_strand_id
1 'polypeptide(L)'
;MSAPETRQGKPKAPSSGIMYLGVAGATVLVLVAGAAFYVATKQTRHDNVAAVSVAVTSKACEPNSLSVPAGERTFEISNKSERPVEWEVLDGVMVLAERENIAPGFKQTLKVRLAPGTYEVTCGLLSNPRGTLHVTPSQEANAEPPKATMRALLGPMGEYKFYLGRQSSAALRDAQELADAIKTGDLAKAQSLYIIARQPYKRIEPVVHRFADLQNTIDPVADYFEKRENDPAFVGYHRIERGLFVTKSLDGLSPIADRLVADLTTLNERLKAMKMTPGILIDSAGNFTTQLSRDRLPAKNDSIAETDMTDLEANLDGIDKIVGLLRPVVKPVNPDLAHKIDATLTATKDEVAKQKSDAATASSTSASPGQRKELTAAFTNLADALNELPSAIGMNSNGT
;
A
#
# COMPACT_ATOMS: atom_id res chain seq x y z
N MET A 1 -32.53 68.30 59.39
CA MET A 1 -31.07 68.12 59.46
C MET A 1 -30.66 67.34 58.24
N SER A 2 -30.07 68.05 57.27
CA SER A 2 -29.74 67.58 55.93
C SER A 2 -28.36 66.93 55.90
N ALA A 3 -28.22 65.81 55.19
CA ALA A 3 -26.91 65.26 54.78
C ALA A 3 -26.65 65.64 53.31
N PRO A 4 -25.39 65.89 52.90
CA PRO A 4 -25.08 66.60 51.66
C PRO A 4 -24.89 65.68 50.45
N GLU A 5 -25.22 66.25 49.30
CA GLU A 5 -25.16 65.73 47.95
C GLU A 5 -23.73 65.85 47.39
N THR A 6 -23.12 64.73 46.96
CA THR A 6 -21.81 64.71 46.28
C THR A 6 -21.98 64.92 44.77
N ARG A 7 -21.49 66.06 44.26
CA ARG A 7 -21.45 66.38 42.82
C ARG A 7 -20.34 65.60 42.10
N GLN A 8 -20.70 64.87 41.04
CA GLN A 8 -19.75 64.32 40.06
C GLN A 8 -19.23 65.42 39.10
N GLY A 9 -17.92 65.47 38.87
CA GLY A 9 -17.27 66.38 37.92
C GLY A 9 -17.27 65.84 36.48
N LYS A 10 -17.52 66.71 35.49
CA LYS A 10 -17.49 66.39 34.05
C LYS A 10 -16.07 66.04 33.55
N PRO A 11 -15.90 65.07 32.64
CA PRO A 11 -14.60 64.75 32.05
C PRO A 11 -14.08 65.88 31.14
N LYS A 12 -12.77 66.15 31.23
CA LYS A 12 -12.05 67.18 30.47
C LYS A 12 -11.79 66.68 29.03
N ALA A 13 -12.10 67.51 28.03
CA ALA A 13 -11.78 67.20 26.64
C ALA A 13 -10.25 67.21 26.41
N PRO A 14 -9.70 66.27 25.60
CA PRO A 14 -8.26 66.18 25.35
C PRO A 14 -7.76 67.40 24.53
N SER A 15 -6.51 67.80 24.77
CA SER A 15 -5.88 68.95 24.13
C SER A 15 -5.57 68.68 22.64
N SER A 16 -5.70 69.72 21.80
CA SER A 16 -5.58 69.65 20.34
C SER A 16 -4.26 69.03 19.84
N GLY A 17 -3.15 69.19 20.57
CA GLY A 17 -1.84 68.63 20.21
C GLY A 17 -1.78 67.10 20.20
N ILE A 18 -2.50 66.44 21.11
CA ILE A 18 -2.56 64.96 21.16
C ILE A 18 -3.37 64.41 19.98
N MET A 19 -4.36 65.17 19.51
CA MET A 19 -5.19 64.81 18.36
C MET A 19 -4.39 64.86 17.05
N TYR A 20 -3.52 65.85 16.84
CA TYR A 20 -2.66 65.93 15.65
C TYR A 20 -1.58 64.82 15.62
N LEU A 21 -1.00 64.48 16.77
CA LEU A 21 -0.06 63.36 16.89
C LEU A 21 -0.75 62.01 16.62
N GLY A 22 -1.99 61.83 17.09
CA GLY A 22 -2.79 60.64 16.79
C GLY A 22 -3.13 60.50 15.30
N VAL A 23 -3.50 61.61 14.64
CA VAL A 23 -3.78 61.60 13.20
C VAL A 23 -2.51 61.31 12.40
N ALA A 24 -1.39 61.98 12.69
CA ALA A 24 -0.13 61.75 11.99
C ALA A 24 0.37 60.29 12.14
N GLY A 25 0.24 59.71 13.34
CA GLY A 25 0.55 58.30 13.58
C GLY A 25 -0.33 57.34 12.77
N ALA A 26 -1.63 57.62 12.68
CA ALA A 26 -2.56 56.83 11.87
C ALA A 26 -2.23 56.90 10.37
N THR A 27 -1.87 58.07 9.83
CA THR A 27 -1.50 58.21 8.42
C THR A 27 -0.22 57.44 8.08
N VAL A 28 0.77 57.46 8.98
CA VAL A 28 2.01 56.68 8.80
C VAL A 28 1.71 55.18 8.83
N LEU A 29 0.86 54.72 9.74
CA LEU A 29 0.46 53.30 9.79
C LEU A 29 -0.27 52.84 8.52
N VAL A 30 -1.15 53.66 7.96
CA VAL A 30 -1.83 53.34 6.68
C VAL A 30 -0.84 53.27 5.51
N LEU A 31 0.12 54.19 5.46
CA LEU A 31 1.15 54.18 4.40
C LEU A 31 2.09 52.97 4.52
N VAL A 32 2.47 52.60 5.75
CA VAL A 32 3.29 51.40 6.00
C VAL A 32 2.51 50.13 5.68
N ALA A 33 1.23 50.04 6.06
CA ALA A 33 0.38 48.90 5.72
C ALA A 33 0.16 48.80 4.20
N GLY A 34 -0.05 49.93 3.51
CA GLY A 34 -0.17 49.98 2.05
C GLY A 34 1.11 49.56 1.34
N ALA A 35 2.28 49.99 1.84
CA ALA A 35 3.58 49.59 1.31
C ALA A 35 3.85 48.10 1.57
N ALA A 36 3.56 47.61 2.79
CA ALA A 36 3.70 46.19 3.13
C ALA A 36 2.75 45.32 2.30
N PHE A 37 1.51 45.76 2.07
CA PHE A 37 0.55 45.09 1.19
C PHE A 37 1.01 45.11 -0.27
N TYR A 38 1.56 46.22 -0.76
CA TYR A 38 2.12 46.32 -2.11
C TYR A 38 3.36 45.44 -2.32
N VAL A 39 4.23 45.36 -1.31
CA VAL A 39 5.41 44.49 -1.33
C VAL A 39 5.00 43.01 -1.25
N ALA A 40 4.07 42.67 -0.35
CA ALA A 40 3.51 41.32 -0.25
C ALA A 40 2.84 40.89 -1.57
N THR A 41 2.04 41.76 -2.20
CA THR A 41 1.39 41.46 -3.49
C THR A 41 2.36 41.34 -4.66
N LYS A 42 3.54 41.97 -4.60
CA LYS A 42 4.63 41.73 -5.57
C LYS A 42 5.41 40.45 -5.28
N GLN A 43 5.63 40.07 -4.02
CA GLN A 43 6.35 38.85 -3.64
C GLN A 43 5.50 37.57 -3.80
N THR A 44 4.17 37.65 -3.73
CA THR A 44 3.28 36.50 -4.03
C THR A 44 3.08 36.23 -5.52
N ARG A 45 3.76 36.95 -6.42
CA ARG A 45 3.98 36.44 -7.78
C ARG A 45 5.02 35.33 -7.70
N HIS A 46 4.63 34.18 -7.15
CA HIS A 46 5.15 32.91 -7.66
C HIS A 46 5.01 32.96 -9.18
N ASP A 47 6.01 32.50 -9.91
CA ASP A 47 5.96 32.35 -11.36
C ASP A 47 4.70 31.57 -11.73
N ASN A 48 3.59 32.29 -11.95
CA ASN A 48 2.34 31.71 -12.41
C ASN A 48 2.64 31.26 -13.83
N VAL A 49 3.00 29.99 -14.00
CA VAL A 49 2.94 29.33 -15.29
C VAL A 49 1.54 29.59 -15.81
N ALA A 50 1.43 30.38 -16.88
CA ALA A 50 0.15 30.85 -17.39
C ALA A 50 -0.79 29.66 -17.60
N ALA A 51 -2.05 29.80 -17.17
CA ALA A 51 -3.03 28.74 -17.31
C ALA A 51 -3.21 28.39 -18.79
N VAL A 52 -3.12 27.10 -19.11
CA VAL A 52 -3.28 26.58 -20.46
C VAL A 52 -4.77 26.57 -20.78
N SER A 53 -5.18 27.40 -21.73
CA SER A 53 -6.59 27.55 -22.09
C SER A 53 -7.05 26.42 -23.03
N VAL A 54 -8.19 25.82 -22.72
CA VAL A 54 -8.84 24.79 -23.53
C VAL A 54 -10.32 25.14 -23.65
N ALA A 55 -10.84 25.25 -24.87
CA ALA A 55 -12.27 25.40 -25.12
C ALA A 55 -12.88 24.04 -25.48
N VAL A 56 -13.91 23.62 -24.74
CA VAL A 56 -14.67 22.40 -25.03
C VAL A 56 -15.92 22.78 -25.81
N THR A 57 -15.98 22.36 -27.07
CA THR A 57 -17.14 22.58 -27.95
C THR A 57 -18.08 21.37 -27.92
N SER A 58 -19.18 21.42 -28.66
CA SER A 58 -20.07 20.26 -28.83
C SER A 58 -19.40 19.06 -29.51
N LYS A 59 -18.27 19.24 -30.21
CA LYS A 59 -17.65 18.21 -31.07
C LYS A 59 -16.20 17.84 -30.69
N ALA A 60 -15.43 18.78 -30.15
CA ALA A 60 -14.00 18.61 -29.86
C ALA A 60 -13.48 19.68 -28.89
N CYS A 61 -12.24 19.50 -28.42
CA CYS A 61 -11.47 20.55 -27.76
C CYS A 61 -10.81 21.48 -28.79
N GLU A 62 -10.65 22.74 -28.42
CA GLU A 62 -9.85 23.74 -29.13
C GLU A 62 -8.83 24.35 -28.16
N PRO A 63 -7.51 24.10 -28.37
CA PRO A 63 -6.95 23.14 -29.33
C PRO A 63 -7.25 21.68 -28.91
N ASN A 64 -7.26 20.75 -29.87
CA ASN A 64 -7.39 19.31 -29.60
C ASN A 64 -6.03 18.62 -29.32
N SER A 65 -4.93 19.34 -29.52
CA SER A 65 -3.58 18.88 -29.24
C SER A 65 -2.86 19.96 -28.45
N LEU A 66 -2.38 19.57 -27.27
CA LEU A 66 -1.74 20.44 -26.30
C LEU A 66 -0.30 19.99 -26.09
N SER A 67 0.61 20.93 -25.90
CA SER A 67 2.00 20.64 -25.51
C SER A 67 2.38 21.51 -24.32
N VAL A 68 2.79 20.89 -23.23
CA VAL A 68 3.15 21.57 -21.98
C VAL A 68 4.42 20.95 -21.39
N PRO A 69 5.24 21.69 -20.63
CA PRO A 69 6.34 21.07 -19.90
C PRO A 69 5.82 20.19 -18.74
N ALA A 70 6.56 19.18 -18.32
CA ALA A 70 6.25 18.37 -17.13
C ALA A 70 6.33 19.20 -15.85
N GLY A 71 5.56 18.87 -14.81
CA GLY A 71 5.44 19.65 -13.57
C GLY A 71 3.99 20.04 -13.25
N GLU A 72 3.79 21.00 -12.34
CA GLU A 72 2.46 21.50 -11.99
C GLU A 72 1.88 22.36 -13.11
N ARG A 73 0.77 21.91 -13.69
CA ARG A 73 0.06 22.62 -14.76
C ARG A 73 -1.33 22.98 -14.32
N THR A 74 -1.72 24.18 -14.73
CA THR A 74 -3.07 24.71 -14.54
C THR A 74 -3.72 24.82 -15.91
N PHE A 75 -4.86 24.17 -16.09
CA PHE A 75 -5.70 24.29 -17.27
C PHE A 75 -6.91 25.17 -16.96
N GLU A 76 -7.22 26.11 -17.85
CA GLU A 76 -8.47 26.87 -17.83
C GLU A 76 -9.40 26.29 -18.90
N ILE A 77 -10.43 25.57 -18.45
CA ILE A 77 -11.39 24.87 -19.30
C ILE A 77 -12.61 25.77 -19.48
N SER A 78 -12.89 26.17 -20.72
CA SER A 78 -14.06 26.97 -21.09
C SER A 78 -15.07 26.09 -21.81
N ASN A 79 -16.30 26.01 -21.31
CA ASN A 79 -17.36 25.30 -22.02
C ASN A 79 -18.03 26.22 -23.06
N LYS A 80 -17.81 25.92 -24.35
CA LYS A 80 -18.43 26.58 -25.50
C LYS A 80 -19.51 25.72 -26.17
N SER A 81 -19.97 24.68 -25.50
CA SER A 81 -21.10 23.85 -25.93
C SER A 81 -22.40 24.32 -25.28
N GLU A 82 -23.52 23.71 -25.69
CA GLU A 82 -24.86 24.00 -25.16
C GLU A 82 -25.24 23.11 -23.96
N ARG A 83 -24.34 22.23 -23.49
CA ARG A 83 -24.60 21.29 -22.39
C ARG A 83 -23.51 21.36 -21.33
N PRO A 84 -23.78 20.95 -20.08
CA PRO A 84 -22.72 20.71 -19.11
C PRO A 84 -21.69 19.70 -19.67
N VAL A 85 -20.41 19.94 -19.43
CA VAL A 85 -19.32 19.07 -19.89
C VAL A 85 -18.36 18.73 -18.75
N GLU A 86 -17.60 17.67 -18.95
CA GLU A 86 -16.43 17.31 -18.16
C GLU A 86 -15.15 17.42 -18.99
N TRP A 87 -14.03 17.62 -18.30
CA TRP A 87 -12.69 17.59 -18.89
C TRP A 87 -11.75 16.83 -17.97
N GLU A 88 -11.16 15.78 -18.50
CA GLU A 88 -10.34 14.81 -17.80
C GLU A 88 -8.98 14.68 -18.51
N VAL A 89 -7.91 14.51 -17.73
CA VAL A 89 -6.62 14.06 -18.24
C VAL A 89 -6.50 12.56 -18.01
N LEU A 90 -6.30 11.81 -19.09
CA LEU A 90 -6.30 10.36 -19.09
C LEU A 90 -4.91 9.79 -19.37
N ASP A 91 -4.52 8.79 -18.57
CA ASP A 91 -3.41 7.90 -18.86
C ASP A 91 -3.96 6.49 -19.15
N GLY A 92 -4.41 6.29 -20.40
CA GLY A 92 -5.09 5.07 -20.83
C GLY A 92 -6.50 4.99 -20.25
N VAL A 93 -6.72 4.09 -19.29
CA VAL A 93 -8.02 3.94 -18.60
C VAL A 93 -8.10 4.71 -17.28
N MET A 94 -6.99 5.33 -16.85
CA MET A 94 -6.90 6.04 -15.58
C MET A 94 -7.19 7.52 -15.77
N VAL A 95 -8.05 8.09 -14.93
CA VAL A 95 -8.24 9.54 -14.81
C VAL A 95 -7.20 10.08 -13.84
N LEU A 96 -6.29 10.93 -14.34
CA LEU A 96 -5.25 11.57 -13.52
C LEU A 96 -5.78 12.79 -12.78
N ALA A 97 -6.69 13.52 -13.41
CA ALA A 97 -7.32 14.72 -12.87
C ALA A 97 -8.55 15.07 -13.69
N GLU A 98 -9.59 15.62 -13.06
CA GLU A 98 -10.85 15.94 -13.72
C GLU A 98 -11.51 17.22 -13.22
N ARG A 99 -12.33 17.81 -14.09
CA ARG A 99 -13.35 18.79 -13.73
C ARG A 99 -14.66 18.43 -14.40
N GLU A 100 -15.66 18.15 -13.58
CA GLU A 100 -17.01 17.80 -14.02
C GLU A 100 -17.96 19.01 -13.99
N ASN A 101 -19.14 18.83 -14.59
CA ASN A 101 -20.29 19.74 -14.46
C ASN A 101 -19.99 21.21 -14.84
N ILE A 102 -19.12 21.43 -15.82
CA ILE A 102 -18.81 22.78 -16.32
C ILE A 102 -20.00 23.25 -17.16
N ALA A 103 -20.80 24.18 -16.65
CA ALA A 103 -22.01 24.68 -17.31
C ALA A 103 -21.70 25.45 -18.62
N PRO A 104 -22.64 25.50 -19.59
CA PRO A 104 -22.50 26.28 -20.83
C PRO A 104 -22.10 27.74 -20.57
N GLY A 105 -21.05 28.21 -21.23
CA GLY A 105 -20.53 29.58 -21.09
C GLY A 105 -19.65 29.83 -19.86
N PHE A 106 -19.50 28.85 -18.96
CA PHE A 106 -18.64 28.97 -17.78
C PHE A 106 -17.20 28.49 -18.06
N LYS A 107 -16.30 28.93 -17.18
CA LYS A 107 -14.91 28.48 -17.11
C LYS A 107 -14.63 27.82 -15.76
N GLN A 108 -13.80 26.79 -15.77
CA GLN A 108 -13.30 26.12 -14.57
C GLN A 108 -11.80 25.89 -14.68
N THR A 109 -11.13 25.74 -13.55
CA THR A 109 -9.68 25.54 -13.49
C THR A 109 -9.34 24.16 -12.95
N LEU A 110 -8.47 23.44 -13.65
CA LEU A 110 -7.89 22.17 -13.19
C LEU A 110 -6.40 22.34 -12.94
N LYS A 111 -5.95 22.05 -11.72
CA LYS A 111 -4.53 21.93 -11.40
C LYS A 111 -4.15 20.46 -11.35
N VAL A 112 -3.07 20.09 -12.03
CA VAL A 112 -2.57 18.72 -12.10
C VAL A 112 -1.06 18.73 -12.28
N ARG A 113 -0.36 17.80 -11.63
CA ARG A 113 1.07 17.58 -11.87
C ARG A 113 1.25 16.48 -12.90
N LEU A 114 2.03 16.75 -13.96
CA LEU A 114 2.20 15.85 -15.10
C LEU A 114 3.65 15.41 -15.25
N ALA A 115 3.87 14.11 -15.42
CA ALA A 115 5.18 13.56 -15.79
C ALA A 115 5.39 13.68 -17.31
N PRO A 116 6.65 13.63 -17.81
CA PRO A 116 6.90 13.58 -19.26
C PRO A 116 6.22 12.38 -19.90
N GLY A 117 5.52 12.58 -21.01
CA GLY A 117 4.71 11.53 -21.63
C GLY A 117 3.69 12.04 -22.63
N THR A 118 2.83 11.13 -23.09
CA THR A 118 1.69 11.47 -23.95
C THR A 118 0.41 10.94 -23.29
N TYR A 119 -0.55 11.83 -23.12
CA TYR A 119 -1.83 11.60 -22.45
C TYR A 119 -2.98 11.88 -23.41
N GLU A 120 -4.16 11.35 -23.09
CA GLU A 120 -5.40 11.73 -23.77
C GLU A 120 -6.18 12.73 -22.90
N VAL A 121 -7.04 13.55 -23.51
CA VAL A 121 -7.97 14.42 -22.78
C VAL A 121 -9.40 14.24 -23.31
N THR A 122 -10.39 14.25 -22.42
CA THR A 122 -11.79 14.24 -22.86
C THR A 122 -12.20 15.60 -23.41
N CYS A 123 -13.09 15.60 -24.40
CA CYS A 123 -13.46 16.80 -25.13
C CYS A 123 -14.98 16.98 -25.20
N GLY A 124 -15.62 17.01 -24.03
CA GLY A 124 -17.07 17.17 -23.90
C GLY A 124 -17.77 15.82 -23.83
N LEU A 125 -18.59 15.51 -24.84
CA LEU A 125 -19.36 14.25 -24.86
C LEU A 125 -18.42 13.04 -25.02
N LEU A 126 -18.74 11.92 -24.36
CA LEU A 126 -17.99 10.65 -24.45
C LEU A 126 -17.83 10.12 -25.90
N SER A 127 -18.72 10.52 -26.81
CA SER A 127 -18.65 10.16 -28.23
C SER A 127 -17.67 11.01 -29.04
N ASN A 128 -17.19 12.13 -28.49
CA ASN A 128 -16.26 13.01 -29.18
C ASN A 128 -14.86 12.39 -29.24
N PRO A 129 -14.08 12.65 -30.30
CA PRO A 129 -12.69 12.24 -30.33
C PRO A 129 -11.92 12.86 -29.16
N ARG A 130 -11.09 12.05 -28.51
CA ARG A 130 -10.18 12.51 -27.45
C ARG A 130 -9.13 13.44 -28.04
N GLY A 131 -8.74 14.44 -27.26
CA GLY A 131 -7.58 15.27 -27.55
C GLY A 131 -6.29 14.59 -27.09
N THR A 132 -5.15 15.12 -27.53
CA THR A 132 -3.82 14.65 -27.12
C THR A 132 -3.14 15.72 -26.28
N LEU A 133 -2.51 15.31 -25.18
CA LEU A 133 -1.68 16.16 -24.34
C LEU A 133 -0.25 15.60 -24.31
N HIS A 134 0.66 16.28 -25.00
CA HIS A 134 2.09 15.96 -24.99
C HIS A 134 2.78 16.72 -23.85
N VAL A 135 3.45 15.99 -22.97
CA VAL A 135 4.16 16.56 -21.83
C VAL A 135 5.65 16.39 -22.03
N THR A 136 6.35 17.50 -22.23
CA THR A 136 7.79 17.51 -22.51
C THR A 136 8.61 17.50 -21.22
N PRO A 137 9.84 16.98 -21.21
CA PRO A 137 10.74 17.09 -20.05
C PRO A 137 10.95 18.55 -19.62
N SER A 138 11.09 18.80 -18.32
CA SER A 138 11.31 20.14 -17.77
C SER A 138 12.27 20.09 -16.57
N GLN A 139 12.93 21.21 -16.26
CA GLN A 139 13.78 21.30 -15.07
C GLN A 139 12.96 21.19 -13.76
N GLU A 140 11.73 21.69 -13.76
CA GLU A 140 10.81 21.59 -12.62
C GLU A 140 10.46 20.14 -12.28
N ALA A 141 10.25 19.30 -13.30
CA ALA A 141 10.01 17.87 -13.11
C ALA A 141 11.29 17.12 -12.71
N ASN A 142 12.45 17.56 -13.17
CA ASN A 142 13.74 16.96 -12.82
C ASN A 142 14.23 17.35 -11.41
N ALA A 143 13.68 18.41 -10.82
CA ALA A 143 14.03 18.88 -9.48
C ALA A 143 13.37 18.05 -8.36
N GLU A 144 12.32 17.30 -8.67
CA GLU A 144 11.67 16.38 -7.74
C GLU A 144 12.12 14.94 -7.98
N PRO A 145 12.18 14.11 -6.92
CA PRO A 145 12.44 12.69 -7.09
C PRO A 145 11.33 12.06 -7.96
N PRO A 146 11.69 11.19 -8.92
CA PRO A 146 10.70 10.44 -9.68
C PRO A 146 9.79 9.67 -8.72
N LYS A 147 8.49 9.62 -9.01
CA LYS A 147 7.50 8.83 -8.25
C LYS A 147 6.91 7.76 -9.14
N ALA A 148 6.48 6.65 -8.54
CA ALA A 148 5.73 5.66 -9.28
C ALA A 148 4.38 6.24 -9.71
N THR A 149 3.85 5.78 -10.84
CA THR A 149 2.48 6.10 -11.24
C THR A 149 1.55 4.95 -10.85
N MET A 150 0.28 5.27 -10.58
CA MET A 150 -0.74 4.25 -10.32
C MET A 150 -0.82 3.21 -11.44
N ARG A 151 -0.59 3.65 -12.68
CA ARG A 151 -0.51 2.80 -13.86
C ARG A 151 0.59 1.75 -13.78
N ALA A 152 1.74 2.10 -13.21
CA ALA A 152 2.88 1.18 -13.06
C ALA A 152 2.54 -0.03 -12.17
N LEU A 153 1.54 0.09 -11.29
CA LEU A 153 1.10 -0.99 -10.39
C LEU A 153 0.01 -1.89 -10.99
N LEU A 154 -0.66 -1.50 -12.08
CA LEU A 154 -1.77 -2.29 -12.65
C LEU A 154 -1.32 -3.71 -13.05
N GLY A 155 -0.18 -3.80 -13.76
CA GLY A 155 0.42 -5.08 -14.15
C GLY A 155 0.82 -5.94 -12.94
N PRO A 156 1.68 -5.43 -12.04
CA PRO A 156 2.04 -6.10 -10.79
C PRO A 156 0.84 -6.58 -9.96
N MET A 157 -0.20 -5.76 -9.81
CA MET A 157 -1.41 -6.12 -9.07
C MET A 157 -2.19 -7.25 -9.73
N GLY A 158 -2.35 -7.21 -11.06
CA GLY A 158 -3.00 -8.29 -11.82
C GLY A 158 -2.27 -9.62 -11.70
N GLU A 159 -0.94 -9.59 -11.86
CA GLU A 159 -0.09 -10.77 -11.75
C GLU A 159 -0.06 -11.31 -10.31
N TYR A 160 -0.04 -10.45 -9.29
CA TYR A 160 -0.11 -10.91 -7.91
C TYR A 160 -1.46 -11.54 -7.58
N LYS A 161 -2.58 -10.94 -8.04
CA LYS A 161 -3.91 -11.55 -7.89
C LYS A 161 -3.99 -12.93 -8.55
N PHE A 162 -3.40 -13.08 -9.73
CA PHE A 162 -3.30 -14.38 -10.40
C PHE A 162 -2.47 -15.39 -9.60
N TYR A 163 -1.31 -14.97 -9.07
CA TYR A 163 -0.47 -15.78 -8.20
C TYR A 163 -1.21 -16.27 -6.95
N LEU A 164 -1.92 -15.38 -6.25
CA LEU A 164 -2.73 -15.73 -5.08
C LEU A 164 -3.82 -16.76 -5.43
N GLY A 165 -4.48 -16.59 -6.57
CA GLY A 165 -5.46 -17.55 -7.07
C GLY A 165 -4.88 -18.93 -7.34
N ARG A 166 -3.68 -19.00 -7.93
CA ARG A 166 -2.98 -20.27 -8.20
C ARG A 166 -2.54 -20.97 -6.91
N GLN A 167 -1.89 -20.24 -6.00
CA GLN A 167 -1.38 -20.82 -4.76
C GLN A 167 -2.52 -21.27 -3.83
N SER A 168 -3.60 -20.49 -3.70
CA SER A 168 -4.77 -20.91 -2.90
C SER A 168 -5.48 -22.13 -3.49
N SER A 169 -5.56 -22.22 -4.82
CA SER A 169 -6.12 -23.42 -5.48
C SER A 169 -5.21 -24.65 -5.31
N ALA A 170 -3.89 -24.44 -5.22
CA ALA A 170 -2.95 -25.51 -4.89
C ALA A 170 -3.08 -25.94 -3.42
N ALA A 171 -3.13 -25.00 -2.48
CA ALA A 171 -3.34 -25.30 -1.06
C ALA A 171 -4.61 -26.14 -0.85
N LEU A 172 -5.73 -25.77 -1.49
CA LEU A 172 -6.97 -26.52 -1.42
C LEU A 172 -6.83 -27.95 -1.96
N ARG A 173 -6.24 -28.10 -3.16
CA ARG A 173 -6.01 -29.43 -3.75
C ARG A 173 -5.14 -30.31 -2.85
N ASP A 174 -4.02 -29.78 -2.38
CA ASP A 174 -3.05 -30.55 -1.61
C ASP A 174 -3.62 -30.89 -0.21
N ALA A 175 -4.45 -30.02 0.37
CA ALA A 175 -5.22 -30.32 1.59
C ALA A 175 -6.29 -31.40 1.37
N GLN A 176 -6.92 -31.46 0.19
CA GLN A 176 -7.85 -32.54 -0.16
C GLN A 176 -7.12 -33.88 -0.23
N GLU A 177 -5.94 -33.92 -0.86
CA GLU A 177 -5.12 -35.14 -0.91
C GLU A 177 -4.69 -35.60 0.49
N LEU A 178 -4.33 -34.66 1.37
CA LEU A 178 -4.05 -34.94 2.78
C LEU A 178 -5.28 -35.51 3.51
N ALA A 179 -6.44 -34.88 3.35
CA ALA A 179 -7.69 -35.34 3.96
C ALA A 179 -8.06 -36.76 3.50
N ASP A 180 -7.88 -37.05 2.21
CA ASP A 180 -8.13 -38.37 1.64
C ASP A 180 -7.17 -39.41 2.23
N ALA A 181 -5.87 -39.11 2.37
CA ALA A 181 -4.90 -40.01 2.99
C ALA A 181 -5.23 -40.32 4.46
N ILE A 182 -5.68 -39.32 5.22
CA ILE A 182 -6.15 -39.48 6.61
C ILE A 182 -7.37 -40.41 6.64
N LYS A 183 -8.34 -40.22 5.75
CA LYS A 183 -9.56 -41.06 5.67
C LYS A 183 -9.27 -42.49 5.28
N THR A 184 -8.28 -42.72 4.41
CA THR A 184 -7.88 -44.08 4.00
C THR A 184 -7.04 -44.81 5.05
N GLY A 185 -6.66 -44.15 6.15
CA GLY A 185 -5.88 -44.77 7.22
C GLY A 185 -4.36 -44.85 6.93
N ASP A 186 -3.86 -44.14 5.93
CA ASP A 186 -2.44 -44.21 5.53
C ASP A 186 -1.62 -43.13 6.24
N LEU A 187 -1.12 -43.47 7.43
CA LEU A 187 -0.38 -42.53 8.28
C LEU A 187 0.91 -42.03 7.60
N ALA A 188 1.66 -42.92 6.95
CA ALA A 188 2.93 -42.55 6.31
C ALA A 188 2.71 -41.60 5.14
N LYS A 189 1.70 -41.88 4.30
CA LYS A 189 1.29 -40.97 3.22
C LYS A 189 0.77 -39.65 3.75
N ALA A 190 -0.05 -39.65 4.80
CA ALA A 190 -0.56 -38.43 5.43
C ALA A 190 0.57 -37.56 6.00
N GLN A 191 1.58 -38.16 6.63
CA GLN A 191 2.78 -37.43 7.09
C GLN A 191 3.53 -36.76 5.94
N SER A 192 3.73 -37.45 4.81
CA SER A 192 4.39 -36.85 3.64
C SER A 192 3.55 -35.72 3.01
N LEU A 193 2.25 -35.95 2.84
CA LEU A 193 1.35 -34.97 2.26
C LEU A 193 1.15 -33.75 3.16
N TYR A 194 1.27 -33.88 4.48
CA TYR A 194 1.19 -32.75 5.40
C TYR A 194 2.23 -31.67 5.08
N ILE A 195 3.48 -32.08 4.82
CA ILE A 195 4.57 -31.16 4.48
C ILE A 195 4.28 -30.45 3.15
N ILE A 196 3.78 -31.19 2.16
CA ILE A 196 3.45 -30.67 0.83
C ILE A 196 2.26 -29.70 0.90
N ALA A 197 1.20 -30.07 1.62
CA ALA A 197 -0.06 -29.33 1.66
C ALA A 197 0.06 -27.93 2.29
N ARG A 198 1.07 -27.70 3.12
CA ARG A 198 1.32 -26.40 3.76
C ARG A 198 1.99 -25.39 2.83
N GLN A 199 2.83 -25.87 1.92
CA GLN A 199 3.71 -25.03 1.09
C GLN A 199 2.97 -23.93 0.32
N PRO A 200 1.86 -24.20 -0.40
CA PRO A 200 1.18 -23.15 -1.15
C PRO A 200 0.47 -22.13 -0.23
N TYR A 201 0.01 -22.57 0.94
CA TYR A 201 -0.57 -21.68 1.95
C TYR A 201 0.49 -20.73 2.51
N LYS A 202 1.68 -21.24 2.87
CA LYS A 202 2.81 -20.43 3.36
C LYS A 202 3.27 -19.37 2.36
N ARG A 203 3.22 -19.68 1.06
CA ARG A 203 3.52 -18.71 -0.02
C ARG A 203 2.56 -17.53 -0.11
N ILE A 204 1.33 -17.65 0.40
CA ILE A 204 0.32 -16.59 0.36
C ILE A 204 0.04 -15.93 1.71
N GLU A 205 0.67 -16.39 2.79
CA GLU A 205 0.57 -15.78 4.11
C GLU A 205 0.79 -14.26 4.16
N PRO A 206 1.64 -13.62 3.29
CA PRO A 206 1.74 -12.17 3.25
C PRO A 206 0.41 -11.42 3.14
N VAL A 207 -0.63 -12.03 2.56
CA VAL A 207 -1.98 -11.43 2.49
C VAL A 207 -3.03 -12.15 3.34
N VAL A 208 -2.77 -13.36 3.83
CA VAL A 208 -3.76 -14.16 4.58
C VAL A 208 -4.11 -13.53 5.92
N HIS A 209 -3.21 -12.74 6.52
CA HIS A 209 -3.50 -12.01 7.78
C HIS A 209 -4.73 -11.09 7.70
N ARG A 210 -5.15 -10.70 6.50
CA ARG A 210 -6.38 -9.92 6.27
C ARG A 210 -7.65 -10.77 6.44
N PHE A 211 -7.51 -12.08 6.54
CA PHE A 211 -8.57 -13.06 6.76
C PHE A 211 -8.33 -13.76 8.10
N ALA A 212 -8.22 -12.97 9.18
CA ALA A 212 -7.85 -13.46 10.51
C ALA A 212 -8.77 -14.57 11.03
N ASP A 213 -10.07 -14.55 10.66
CA ASP A 213 -11.02 -15.61 10.99
C ASP A 213 -10.60 -16.97 10.39
N LEU A 214 -10.13 -16.98 9.15
CA LEU A 214 -9.64 -18.18 8.46
C LEU A 214 -8.20 -18.53 8.87
N GLN A 215 -7.32 -17.54 9.06
CA GLN A 215 -5.96 -17.79 9.52
C GLN A 215 -5.97 -18.56 10.85
N ASN A 216 -6.82 -18.12 11.79
CA ASN A 216 -6.92 -18.71 13.13
C ASN A 216 -7.53 -20.12 13.13
N THR A 217 -8.14 -20.58 12.04
CA THR A 217 -8.62 -21.96 11.91
C THR A 217 -7.74 -22.82 11.02
N ILE A 218 -7.06 -22.24 10.03
CA ILE A 218 -6.16 -22.94 9.11
C ILE A 218 -4.79 -23.19 9.76
N ASP A 219 -4.16 -22.15 10.31
CA ASP A 219 -2.81 -22.21 10.90
C ASP A 219 -2.77 -21.54 12.29
N PRO A 220 -3.53 -22.06 13.27
CA PRO A 220 -3.63 -21.46 14.60
C PRO A 220 -2.31 -21.47 15.36
N VAL A 221 -2.07 -20.42 16.14
CA VAL A 221 -0.99 -20.38 17.14
C VAL A 221 -1.55 -20.83 18.48
N ALA A 222 -1.03 -21.93 19.03
CA ALA A 222 -1.55 -22.53 20.27
C ALA A 222 -1.53 -21.58 21.49
N ASP A 223 -0.56 -20.66 21.56
CA ASP A 223 -0.45 -19.66 22.63
C ASP A 223 -1.69 -18.76 22.76
N TYR A 224 -2.50 -18.64 21.72
CA TYR A 224 -3.71 -17.81 21.72
C TYR A 224 -4.97 -18.54 22.20
N PHE A 225 -4.86 -19.80 22.62
CA PHE A 225 -5.98 -20.61 23.14
C PHE A 225 -5.83 -20.87 24.64
N GLU A 226 -6.94 -20.80 25.39
CA GLU A 226 -6.95 -21.00 26.85
C GLU A 226 -6.35 -22.36 27.24
N LYS A 227 -6.70 -23.41 26.48
CA LYS A 227 -6.20 -24.78 26.70
C LYS A 227 -5.09 -25.17 25.74
N ARG A 228 -4.51 -24.18 25.03
CA ARG A 228 -3.43 -24.37 24.05
C ARG A 228 -3.76 -25.48 23.05
N GLU A 229 -2.88 -26.46 22.89
CA GLU A 229 -3.04 -27.57 21.95
C GLU A 229 -4.17 -28.54 22.34
N ASN A 230 -4.68 -28.46 23.57
CA ASN A 230 -5.81 -29.26 24.06
C ASN A 230 -7.16 -28.52 23.95
N ASP A 231 -7.16 -27.31 23.41
CA ASP A 231 -8.39 -26.56 23.18
C ASP A 231 -9.23 -27.20 22.06
N PRO A 232 -10.55 -27.41 22.24
CA PRO A 232 -11.42 -27.91 21.18
C PRO A 232 -11.45 -27.01 19.94
N ALA A 233 -11.14 -25.72 20.08
CA ALA A 233 -11.04 -24.79 18.97
C ALA A 233 -9.67 -24.84 18.26
N PHE A 234 -8.66 -25.53 18.83
CA PHE A 234 -7.37 -25.74 18.18
C PHE A 234 -7.50 -26.81 17.08
N VAL A 235 -7.69 -26.34 15.85
CA VAL A 235 -7.95 -27.16 14.64
C VAL A 235 -6.90 -26.89 13.55
N GLY A 236 -7.21 -27.17 12.28
CA GLY A 236 -6.33 -26.83 11.16
C GLY A 236 -5.07 -27.68 11.05
N TYR A 237 -4.07 -27.15 10.35
CA TYR A 237 -2.82 -27.85 10.09
C TYR A 237 -2.15 -28.32 11.39
N HIS A 238 -1.98 -27.44 12.37
CA HIS A 238 -1.25 -27.79 13.60
C HIS A 238 -1.97 -28.86 14.47
N ARG A 239 -3.31 -28.95 14.41
CA ARG A 239 -4.03 -30.06 15.06
C ARG A 239 -3.82 -31.40 14.34
N ILE A 240 -3.76 -31.38 13.02
CA ILE A 240 -3.44 -32.55 12.18
C ILE A 240 -1.99 -32.98 12.43
N GLU A 241 -1.06 -32.03 12.45
CA GLU A 241 0.36 -32.22 12.76
C GLU A 241 0.57 -33.03 14.03
N ARG A 242 -0.10 -32.62 15.12
CA ARG A 242 -0.05 -33.33 16.40
C ARG A 242 -0.48 -34.79 16.28
N GLY A 243 -1.57 -35.01 15.55
CA GLY A 243 -2.09 -36.34 15.25
C GLY A 243 -1.05 -37.21 14.55
N LEU A 244 -0.51 -36.68 13.46
CA LEU A 244 0.41 -37.37 12.55
C LEU A 244 1.78 -37.64 13.18
N PHE A 245 2.36 -36.68 13.91
CA PHE A 245 3.76 -36.73 14.31
C PHE A 245 3.98 -36.97 15.82
N VAL A 246 3.12 -36.45 16.71
CA VAL A 246 3.21 -36.76 18.15
C VAL A 246 2.52 -38.06 18.49
N THR A 247 1.21 -38.12 18.27
CA THR A 247 0.41 -39.27 18.69
C THR A 247 0.50 -40.43 17.70
N LYS A 248 1.00 -40.17 16.49
CA LYS A 248 1.12 -41.14 15.39
C LYS A 248 -0.18 -41.92 15.18
N SER A 249 -1.31 -41.21 15.24
CA SER A 249 -2.66 -41.75 15.08
C SER A 249 -3.49 -40.83 14.21
N LEU A 250 -4.36 -41.44 13.40
CA LEU A 250 -5.34 -40.75 12.56
C LEU A 250 -6.70 -40.59 13.26
N ASP A 251 -6.84 -41.10 14.49
CA ASP A 251 -8.08 -41.07 15.25
C ASP A 251 -8.58 -39.64 15.45
N GLY A 252 -9.81 -39.39 15.00
CA GLY A 252 -10.45 -38.09 15.11
C GLY A 252 -9.88 -37.00 14.18
N LEU A 253 -8.91 -37.30 13.31
CA LEU A 253 -8.35 -36.31 12.38
C LEU A 253 -9.23 -36.06 11.15
N SER A 254 -10.03 -37.04 10.72
CA SER A 254 -10.92 -36.91 9.56
C SER A 254 -11.81 -35.65 9.59
N PRO A 255 -12.59 -35.38 10.67
CA PRO A 255 -13.39 -34.15 10.73
C PRO A 255 -12.54 -32.86 10.79
N ILE A 256 -11.30 -32.91 11.28
CA ILE A 256 -10.39 -31.77 11.30
C ILE A 256 -9.86 -31.48 9.89
N ALA A 257 -9.52 -32.52 9.14
CA ALA A 257 -9.07 -32.41 7.75
C ALA A 257 -10.20 -31.91 6.83
N ASP A 258 -11.44 -32.39 7.03
CA ASP A 258 -12.61 -31.90 6.31
C ASP A 258 -12.86 -30.40 6.57
N ARG A 259 -12.71 -29.96 7.82
CA ARG A 259 -12.80 -28.54 8.17
C ARG A 259 -11.69 -27.72 7.51
N LEU A 260 -10.45 -28.21 7.51
CA LEU A 260 -9.33 -27.55 6.85
C LEU A 260 -9.60 -27.33 5.35
N VAL A 261 -10.13 -28.35 4.65
CA VAL A 261 -10.54 -28.24 3.24
C VAL A 261 -11.63 -27.18 3.04
N ALA A 262 -12.64 -27.15 3.92
CA ALA A 262 -13.71 -26.16 3.86
C ALA A 262 -13.19 -24.72 4.10
N ASP A 263 -12.30 -24.53 5.07
CA ASP A 263 -11.69 -23.24 5.36
C ASP A 263 -10.80 -22.76 4.19
N LEU A 264 -10.04 -23.67 3.56
CA LEU A 264 -9.23 -23.36 2.38
C LEU A 264 -10.07 -23.07 1.13
N THR A 265 -11.24 -23.71 1.00
CA THR A 265 -12.22 -23.39 -0.04
C THR A 265 -12.74 -21.96 0.15
N THR A 266 -13.13 -21.62 1.38
CA THR A 266 -13.59 -20.27 1.74
C THR A 266 -12.47 -19.24 1.50
N LEU A 267 -11.23 -19.55 1.87
CA LEU A 267 -10.07 -18.68 1.61
C LEU A 267 -9.87 -18.45 0.11
N ASN A 268 -9.95 -19.50 -0.71
CA ASN A 268 -9.82 -19.41 -2.16
C ASN A 268 -10.89 -18.49 -2.78
N GLU A 269 -12.15 -18.63 -2.35
CA GLU A 269 -13.25 -17.76 -2.79
C GLU A 269 -13.02 -16.31 -2.39
N ARG A 270 -12.66 -16.06 -1.12
CA ARG A 270 -12.41 -14.70 -0.62
C ARG A 270 -11.21 -14.04 -1.30
N LEU A 271 -10.14 -14.78 -1.59
CA LEU A 271 -8.98 -14.27 -2.35
C LEU A 271 -9.35 -13.92 -3.80
N LYS A 272 -10.20 -14.73 -4.46
CA LYS A 272 -10.70 -14.41 -5.80
C LYS A 272 -11.56 -13.13 -5.79
N ALA A 273 -12.42 -12.99 -4.78
CA ALA A 273 -13.29 -11.83 -4.61
C ALA A 273 -12.55 -10.57 -4.12
N MET A 274 -11.38 -10.73 -3.49
CA MET A 274 -10.60 -9.62 -2.95
C MET A 274 -10.28 -8.57 -4.04
N LYS A 275 -10.54 -7.30 -3.70
CA LYS A 275 -10.10 -6.16 -4.49
C LYS A 275 -8.63 -5.92 -4.19
N MET A 276 -7.76 -6.18 -5.16
CA MET A 276 -6.35 -5.84 -5.06
C MET A 276 -6.20 -4.33 -5.10
N THR A 277 -5.49 -3.75 -4.13
CA THR A 277 -5.17 -2.32 -4.08
C THR A 277 -3.64 -2.13 -4.08
N PRO A 278 -3.14 -0.93 -4.45
CA PRO A 278 -1.72 -0.60 -4.31
C PRO A 278 -1.17 -0.90 -2.92
N GLY A 279 -1.85 -0.42 -1.87
CA GLY A 279 -1.43 -0.62 -0.48
C GLY A 279 -1.33 -2.10 -0.10
N ILE A 280 -2.26 -2.95 -0.60
CA ILE A 280 -2.13 -4.40 -0.40
C ILE A 280 -0.82 -4.91 -1.02
N LEU A 281 -0.52 -4.56 -2.26
CA LEU A 281 0.70 -5.07 -2.90
C LEU A 281 1.99 -4.52 -2.25
N ILE A 282 2.03 -3.21 -1.97
CA ILE A 282 3.22 -2.51 -1.48
C ILE A 282 3.55 -2.94 -0.05
N ASP A 283 2.55 -2.97 0.84
CA ASP A 283 2.80 -3.14 2.27
C ASP A 283 2.95 -4.61 2.69
N SER A 284 2.39 -5.56 1.92
CA SER A 284 2.27 -6.95 2.37
C SER A 284 3.62 -7.62 2.62
N ALA A 285 4.62 -7.38 1.76
CA ALA A 285 5.95 -7.96 1.92
C ALA A 285 6.63 -7.42 3.19
N GLY A 286 6.66 -6.09 3.37
CA GLY A 286 7.28 -5.46 4.54
C GLY A 286 6.61 -5.86 5.85
N ASN A 287 5.28 -5.74 5.93
CA ASN A 287 4.51 -6.07 7.13
C ASN A 287 4.66 -7.53 7.52
N PHE A 288 4.57 -8.46 6.56
CA PHE A 288 4.71 -9.87 6.85
C PHE A 288 6.15 -10.24 7.24
N THR A 289 7.16 -9.68 6.59
CA THR A 289 8.56 -9.89 6.97
C THR A 289 8.84 -9.36 8.39
N THR A 290 8.24 -8.21 8.76
CA THR A 290 8.29 -7.70 10.14
C THR A 290 7.63 -8.64 11.14
N GLN A 291 6.47 -9.22 10.80
CA GLN A 291 5.81 -10.21 11.65
C GLN A 291 6.70 -11.46 11.84
N LEU A 292 7.32 -11.96 10.76
CA LEU A 292 8.24 -13.09 10.84
C LEU A 292 9.41 -12.78 11.78
N SER A 293 10.04 -11.61 11.64
CA SER A 293 11.21 -11.24 12.45
C SER A 293 10.89 -10.93 13.91
N ARG A 294 9.70 -10.39 14.22
CA ARG A 294 9.33 -10.01 15.59
C ARG A 294 8.66 -11.12 16.36
N ASP A 295 7.75 -11.84 15.72
CA ASP A 295 6.79 -12.69 16.43
C ASP A 295 7.10 -14.17 16.24
N ARG A 296 7.49 -14.60 15.02
CA ARG A 296 7.69 -16.03 14.69
C ARG A 296 9.12 -16.52 14.94
N LEU A 297 10.13 -15.84 14.41
CA LEU A 297 11.52 -16.29 14.49
C LEU A 297 12.12 -16.25 15.91
N PRO A 298 11.82 -15.23 16.74
CA PRO A 298 12.28 -15.21 18.13
C PRO A 298 11.53 -16.21 19.01
N ALA A 299 10.27 -16.52 18.66
CA ALA A 299 9.48 -17.48 19.41
C ALA A 299 10.12 -18.86 19.34
N LYS A 300 9.95 -19.62 20.43
CA LYS A 300 10.21 -21.04 20.36
C LYS A 300 9.07 -21.67 19.57
N ASN A 301 9.27 -21.79 18.25
CA ASN A 301 8.38 -22.62 17.46
C ASN A 301 8.56 -24.05 17.96
N ASP A 302 7.52 -24.57 18.61
CA ASP A 302 7.39 -25.97 18.96
C ASP A 302 6.81 -26.72 17.73
N SER A 303 7.28 -26.40 16.51
CA SER A 303 6.85 -27.11 15.29
C SER A 303 7.21 -28.58 15.44
N ILE A 304 6.20 -29.42 15.31
CA ILE A 304 6.24 -30.83 15.72
C ILE A 304 6.67 -31.70 14.56
N ALA A 305 6.22 -31.37 13.35
CA ALA A 305 6.53 -32.04 12.11
C ALA A 305 7.83 -31.55 11.50
N GLU A 306 8.62 -30.77 12.23
CA GLU A 306 9.98 -30.46 11.80
C GLU A 306 10.03 -29.65 10.47
N THR A 307 8.94 -28.96 10.11
CA THR A 307 8.78 -28.26 8.83
C THR A 307 9.20 -26.80 8.85
N ASP A 308 9.67 -26.27 9.99
CA ASP A 308 9.94 -24.84 10.19
C ASP A 308 10.74 -24.20 9.05
N MET A 309 11.87 -24.79 8.66
CA MET A 309 12.72 -24.23 7.60
C MET A 309 12.07 -24.33 6.21
N THR A 310 11.27 -25.36 5.98
CA THR A 310 10.57 -25.57 4.71
C THR A 310 9.38 -24.60 4.58
N ASP A 311 8.67 -24.34 5.67
CA ASP A 311 7.62 -23.32 5.75
C ASP A 311 8.21 -21.91 5.60
N LEU A 312 9.35 -21.63 6.25
CA LEU A 312 10.03 -20.34 6.17
C LEU A 312 10.56 -20.05 4.75
N GLU A 313 11.08 -21.07 4.06
CA GLU A 313 11.45 -20.97 2.65
C GLU A 313 10.23 -20.65 1.77
N ALA A 314 9.09 -21.32 1.99
CA ALA A 314 7.86 -21.01 1.27
C ALA A 314 7.31 -19.61 1.59
N ASN A 315 7.45 -19.12 2.83
CA ASN A 315 7.16 -17.74 3.17
C ASN A 315 8.05 -16.76 2.38
N LEU A 316 9.34 -17.07 2.28
CA LEU A 316 10.31 -16.24 1.54
C LEU A 316 10.06 -16.25 0.03
N ASP A 317 9.63 -17.38 -0.55
CA ASP A 317 9.14 -17.44 -1.94
C ASP A 317 7.98 -16.47 -2.18
N GLY A 318 7.05 -16.38 -1.22
CA GLY A 318 5.91 -15.45 -1.27
C GLY A 318 6.35 -13.98 -1.23
N ILE A 319 7.30 -13.67 -0.35
CA ILE A 319 7.91 -12.33 -0.26
C ILE A 319 8.66 -11.97 -1.56
N ASP A 320 9.50 -12.88 -2.07
CA ASP A 320 10.25 -12.70 -3.31
C ASP A 320 9.33 -12.47 -4.51
N LYS A 321 8.18 -13.17 -4.58
CA LYS A 321 7.19 -12.90 -5.63
C LYS A 321 6.73 -11.44 -5.62
N ILE A 322 6.43 -10.87 -4.45
CA ILE A 322 6.03 -9.46 -4.33
C ILE A 322 7.18 -8.54 -4.74
N VAL A 323 8.39 -8.79 -4.24
CA VAL A 323 9.59 -8.02 -4.59
C VAL A 323 9.84 -8.03 -6.10
N GLY A 324 9.74 -9.19 -6.74
CA GLY A 324 9.91 -9.33 -8.18
C GLY A 324 8.89 -8.54 -8.99
N LEU A 325 7.66 -8.42 -8.51
CA LEU A 325 6.60 -7.64 -9.14
C LEU A 325 6.78 -6.13 -8.95
N LEU A 326 7.33 -5.70 -7.82
CA LEU A 326 7.60 -4.28 -7.53
C LEU A 326 8.92 -3.79 -8.10
N ARG A 327 9.89 -4.67 -8.39
CA ARG A 327 11.19 -4.32 -8.98
C ARG A 327 11.11 -3.36 -10.18
N PRO A 328 10.25 -3.58 -11.21
CA PRO A 328 10.13 -2.65 -12.35
C PRO A 328 9.49 -1.29 -11.97
N VAL A 329 8.82 -1.20 -10.83
CA VAL A 329 8.21 0.03 -10.32
C VAL A 329 9.22 0.84 -9.49
N VAL A 330 9.99 0.16 -8.66
CA VAL A 330 10.94 0.78 -7.73
C VAL A 330 12.21 1.21 -8.44
N LYS A 331 12.79 0.37 -9.31
CA LYS A 331 14.10 0.63 -9.93
C LYS A 331 14.20 1.97 -10.69
N PRO A 332 13.19 2.42 -11.46
CA PRO A 332 13.23 3.72 -12.12
C PRO A 332 13.10 4.92 -11.16
N VAL A 333 12.54 4.68 -9.98
CA VAL A 333 12.22 5.71 -8.97
C VAL A 333 13.35 5.84 -7.95
N ASN A 334 13.79 4.71 -7.40
CA ASN A 334 14.82 4.63 -6.38
C ASN A 334 15.70 3.39 -6.64
N PRO A 335 16.73 3.50 -7.51
CA PRO A 335 17.59 2.38 -7.87
C PRO A 335 18.42 1.86 -6.68
N ASP A 336 18.81 2.74 -5.75
CA ASP A 336 19.56 2.36 -4.55
C ASP A 336 18.72 1.50 -3.62
N LEU A 337 17.44 1.87 -3.42
CA LEU A 337 16.51 1.03 -2.67
C LEU A 337 16.25 -0.30 -3.36
N ALA A 338 16.07 -0.32 -4.68
CA ALA A 338 15.92 -1.56 -5.43
C ALA A 338 17.13 -2.50 -5.22
N HIS A 339 18.35 -1.96 -5.27
CA HIS A 339 19.56 -2.71 -4.99
C HIS A 339 19.64 -3.19 -3.53
N LYS A 340 19.27 -2.34 -2.56
CA LYS A 340 19.22 -2.69 -1.13
C LYS A 340 18.25 -3.85 -0.87
N ILE A 341 17.06 -3.82 -1.48
CA ILE A 341 16.07 -4.89 -1.37
C ILE A 341 16.61 -6.19 -1.98
N ASP A 342 17.17 -6.13 -3.19
CA ASP A 342 17.73 -7.32 -3.86
C ASP A 342 18.88 -7.95 -3.05
N ALA A 343 19.76 -7.12 -2.48
CA ALA A 343 20.88 -7.58 -1.64
C ALA A 343 20.39 -8.21 -0.32
N THR A 344 19.46 -7.55 0.39
CA THR A 344 18.92 -8.07 1.66
C THR A 344 18.07 -9.32 1.46
N LEU A 345 17.32 -9.41 0.36
CA LEU A 345 16.55 -10.61 0.00
C LEU A 345 17.48 -11.78 -0.32
N THR A 346 18.55 -11.54 -1.09
CA THR A 346 19.56 -12.57 -1.40
C THR A 346 20.22 -13.08 -0.12
N ALA A 347 20.69 -12.18 0.74
CA ALA A 347 21.29 -12.55 2.02
C ALA A 347 20.32 -13.35 2.91
N THR A 348 19.03 -13.01 2.90
CA THR A 348 18.00 -13.75 3.66
C THR A 348 17.77 -15.15 3.08
N LYS A 349 17.74 -15.29 1.75
CA LYS A 349 17.64 -16.60 1.08
C LYS A 349 18.84 -17.47 1.38
N ASP A 350 20.04 -16.92 1.30
CA ASP A 350 21.28 -17.63 1.61
C ASP A 350 21.30 -18.09 3.07
N GLU A 351 20.85 -17.25 3.99
CA GLU A 351 20.74 -17.60 5.41
C GLU A 351 19.71 -18.73 5.63
N VAL A 352 18.51 -18.65 5.05
CA VAL A 352 17.51 -19.74 5.14
C VAL A 352 18.06 -21.05 4.56
N ALA A 353 18.74 -20.99 3.40
CA ALA A 353 19.33 -22.16 2.76
C ALA A 353 20.45 -22.79 3.61
N LYS A 354 21.34 -21.96 4.17
CA LYS A 354 22.38 -22.38 5.12
C LYS A 354 21.75 -23.10 6.32
N GLN A 355 20.75 -22.49 6.95
CA GLN A 355 20.12 -23.06 8.14
C GLN A 355 19.38 -24.38 7.84
N LYS A 356 18.76 -24.48 6.67
CA LYS A 356 18.14 -25.73 6.19
C LYS A 356 19.17 -26.84 5.96
N SER A 357 20.35 -26.52 5.42
CA SER A 357 21.45 -27.47 5.24
C SER A 357 22.06 -27.94 6.56
N ASP A 358 22.27 -27.01 7.50
CA ASP A 358 22.80 -27.31 8.83
C ASP A 358 21.83 -28.23 9.59
N ALA A 359 20.53 -27.95 9.50
CA ALA A 359 19.48 -28.77 10.06
C ALA A 359 19.50 -30.22 9.54
N ALA A 360 19.58 -30.38 8.21
CA ALA A 360 19.68 -31.70 7.58
C ALA A 360 20.93 -32.48 8.04
N THR A 361 22.05 -31.80 8.21
CA THR A 361 23.32 -32.41 8.65
C THR A 361 23.28 -32.82 10.13
N ALA A 362 22.67 -31.99 10.97
CA ALA A 362 22.55 -32.25 12.40
C ALA A 362 21.48 -33.30 12.76
N SER A 363 20.73 -33.81 11.78
CA SER A 363 19.48 -34.56 12.02
C SER A 363 18.53 -33.84 12.99
N SER A 364 18.59 -32.50 13.00
CA SER A 364 17.78 -31.61 13.82
C SER A 364 17.11 -30.64 12.88
N THR A 365 15.82 -30.55 12.94
CA THR A 365 15.03 -29.75 11.99
C THR A 365 14.59 -28.40 12.54
N SER A 366 14.81 -28.21 13.85
CA SER A 366 14.60 -26.95 14.54
C SER A 366 15.90 -26.14 14.58
N ALA A 367 15.80 -24.85 14.30
CA ALA A 367 16.91 -23.92 14.45
C ALA A 367 17.26 -23.74 15.94
N SER A 368 18.55 -23.86 16.28
CA SER A 368 19.09 -23.52 17.59
C SER A 368 18.91 -22.04 17.93
N PRO A 369 19.06 -21.63 19.20
CA PRO A 369 18.93 -20.22 19.59
C PRO A 369 19.87 -19.28 18.82
N GLY A 370 21.09 -19.73 18.50
CA GLY A 370 22.04 -18.97 17.68
C GLY A 370 21.53 -18.79 16.25
N GLN A 371 21.07 -19.88 15.62
CA GLN A 371 20.54 -19.86 14.25
C GLN A 371 19.27 -19.01 14.14
N ARG A 372 18.38 -19.06 15.14
CA ARG A 372 17.19 -18.18 15.18
C ARG A 372 17.56 -16.71 15.29
N LYS A 373 18.64 -16.38 16.01
CA LYS A 373 19.14 -15.00 16.08
C LYS A 373 19.68 -14.53 14.73
N GLU A 374 20.39 -15.38 14.00
CA GLU A 374 20.89 -15.09 12.64
C GLU A 374 19.72 -14.88 11.66
N LEU A 375 18.74 -15.80 11.63
CA LEU A 375 17.51 -15.66 10.84
C LEU A 375 16.75 -14.38 11.20
N THR A 376 16.55 -14.11 12.49
CA THR A 376 15.86 -12.90 12.96
C THR A 376 16.55 -11.64 12.45
N ALA A 377 17.88 -11.59 12.48
CA ALA A 377 18.64 -10.45 11.98
C ALA A 377 18.50 -10.29 10.45
N ALA A 378 18.57 -11.39 9.69
CA ALA A 378 18.39 -11.36 8.24
C ALA A 378 17.00 -10.85 7.85
N PHE A 379 15.94 -11.41 8.45
CA PHE A 379 14.56 -10.98 8.20
C PHE A 379 14.30 -9.55 8.69
N THR A 380 14.93 -9.09 9.78
CA THR A 380 14.82 -7.69 10.22
C THR A 380 15.39 -6.75 9.17
N ASN A 381 16.58 -7.03 8.64
CA ASN A 381 17.20 -6.20 7.61
C ASN A 381 16.36 -6.17 6.31
N LEU A 382 15.79 -7.32 5.91
CA LEU A 382 14.88 -7.39 4.77
C LEU A 382 13.60 -6.60 5.03
N ALA A 383 13.01 -6.73 6.21
CA ALA A 383 11.81 -6.00 6.59
C ALA A 383 12.05 -4.48 6.56
N ASP A 384 13.17 -4.00 7.11
CA ASP A 384 13.53 -2.58 7.10
C ASP A 384 13.64 -2.05 5.66
N ALA A 385 14.32 -2.78 4.77
CA ALA A 385 14.40 -2.39 3.36
C ALA A 385 13.03 -2.39 2.66
N LEU A 386 12.19 -3.39 2.91
CA LEU A 386 10.85 -3.47 2.31
C LEU A 386 9.92 -2.38 2.83
N ASN A 387 10.03 -1.99 4.10
CA ASN A 387 9.19 -0.95 4.70
C ASN A 387 9.56 0.48 4.25
N GLU A 388 10.68 0.66 3.54
CA GLU A 388 11.01 1.91 2.85
C GLU A 388 10.24 2.09 1.53
N LEU A 389 9.69 1.02 0.96
CA LEU A 389 9.00 1.03 -0.33
C LEU A 389 7.91 2.09 -0.45
N PRO A 390 6.93 2.19 0.47
CA PRO A 390 5.81 3.13 0.31
C PRO A 390 6.29 4.58 0.15
N SER A 391 7.22 4.99 1.01
CA SER A 391 7.81 6.32 1.00
C SER A 391 8.63 6.56 -0.27
N ALA A 392 9.42 5.57 -0.70
CA ALA A 392 10.30 5.70 -1.84
C ALA A 392 9.55 5.82 -3.18
N ILE A 393 8.46 5.07 -3.36
CA ILE A 393 7.66 5.14 -4.59
C ILE A 393 6.60 6.25 -4.54
N GLY A 394 6.46 6.93 -3.40
CA GLY A 394 5.52 8.02 -3.19
C GLY A 394 4.06 7.57 -3.16
N MET A 395 3.81 6.35 -2.67
CA MET A 395 2.46 5.80 -2.50
C MET A 395 2.36 5.13 -1.14
N ASN A 396 1.49 5.66 -0.27
CA ASN A 396 1.19 5.02 1.00
C ASN A 396 -0.01 4.05 0.87
N SER A 397 -0.36 3.40 1.98
CA SER A 397 -1.51 2.47 2.08
C SER A 397 -2.86 3.05 1.63
N ASN A 398 -2.97 4.38 1.53
CA ASN A 398 -4.17 5.09 1.07
C ASN A 398 -4.16 5.40 -0.44
N GLY A 399 -3.10 5.03 -1.18
CA GLY A 399 -2.99 5.27 -2.61
C GLY A 399 -2.83 6.75 -2.99
N THR A 400 -2.41 7.59 -2.05
CA THR A 400 -2.13 9.03 -2.23
C THR A 400 -0.64 9.31 -2.28
#